data_AF-A0A2S7K0B1-F1
#
_entry.id   AF-A0A2S7K0B1-F1
#
_cell.length_a   1.000
_cell.length_b   1.000
_cell.length_c   1.000
_cell.angle_alpha   90.00
_cell.angle_beta   90.00
_cell.angle_gamma   90.00
#
_symmetry.space_group_name_H-M   'P 1'
#
loop_
_entity.id
_entity.type
_entity.pdbx_description
1 polymer ?
#
loop_
_entity_poly.entity_id
_entity_poly.type
_entity_poly.pdbx_seq_one_letter_code
_entity_poly.pdbx_strand_id
1 'polypeptide(L)'
;MGDKQKIRPPQEAGRKKGESPMAEDIVVPFVVFASLAAVIISAFYFNFKKRRVVYDAIKVAIEKTGSVDPALVETIIRENVGPYADLRKGIILIAIASAFVALGLAIPAQEDALGPMLGVASFPGFVGFAYVLFHFFAPREPTV
;
A
#
# COMPACT_ATOMS: atom_id res chain seq x y z
N MET A 1 64.08 -14.96 29.39
CA MET A 1 63.55 -16.28 28.99
C MET A 1 62.52 -16.66 30.05
N GLY A 2 61.21 -16.59 29.86
CA GLY A 2 60.39 -16.09 28.77
C GLY A 2 59.08 -15.59 29.38
N ASP A 3 58.66 -14.39 28.98
CA ASP A 3 57.34 -13.87 29.24
C ASP A 3 56.40 -14.46 28.18
N LYS A 4 55.40 -15.24 28.61
CA LYS A 4 54.29 -15.69 27.77
C LYS A 4 53.00 -15.60 28.56
N GLN A 5 52.58 -14.36 28.74
CA GLN A 5 51.20 -13.93 28.73
C GLN A 5 50.41 -14.59 27.59
N LYS A 6 49.65 -15.66 27.86
CA LYS A 6 48.56 -16.12 26.97
C LYS A 6 47.68 -17.18 27.62
N ILE A 7 46.63 -16.81 28.36
CA ILE A 7 45.30 -17.46 28.25
C ILE A 7 44.22 -16.42 28.56
N ARG A 8 43.39 -16.14 27.55
CA ARG A 8 42.25 -15.20 27.54
C ARG A 8 41.03 -15.83 28.24
N PRO A 9 40.05 -15.03 28.72
CA PRO A 9 38.92 -15.53 29.51
C PRO A 9 38.02 -16.52 28.74
N PRO A 10 37.29 -17.42 29.42
CA PRO A 10 36.29 -18.28 28.81
C PRO A 10 35.18 -17.45 28.16
N GLN A 11 35.02 -17.64 26.85
CA GLN A 11 33.93 -17.08 26.07
C GLN A 11 32.60 -17.77 26.41
N GLU A 12 31.54 -16.95 26.44
CA GLU A 12 30.17 -17.30 26.08
C GLU A 12 29.48 -18.43 26.89
N ALA A 13 29.27 -18.19 28.19
CA ALA A 13 28.14 -18.81 28.88
C ALA A 13 26.91 -17.90 28.74
N GLY A 14 26.04 -18.20 27.77
CA GLY A 14 24.70 -17.58 27.78
C GLY A 14 24.02 -17.32 26.43
N ARG A 15 23.96 -18.30 25.53
CA ARG A 15 22.90 -18.30 24.50
C ARG A 15 22.12 -19.61 24.50
N LYS A 16 21.34 -19.83 25.57
CA LYS A 16 20.13 -20.65 25.44
C LYS A 16 19.00 -19.77 24.92
N LYS A 17 19.02 -19.44 23.63
CA LYS A 17 17.83 -18.98 22.92
C LYS A 17 17.19 -20.22 22.30
N GLY A 18 16.37 -20.90 23.10
CA GLY A 18 15.51 -22.01 22.65
C GLY A 18 14.32 -21.47 21.87
N GLU A 19 14.58 -20.65 20.85
CA GLU A 19 13.58 -20.08 19.97
C GLU A 19 14.02 -20.47 18.56
N SER A 20 13.22 -21.30 17.91
CA SER A 20 13.52 -21.92 16.62
C SER A 20 13.75 -20.83 15.57
N PRO A 21 14.99 -20.60 15.07
CA PRO A 21 15.26 -19.54 14.10
C PRO A 21 14.39 -19.67 12.84
N MET A 22 14.14 -20.92 12.43
CA MET A 22 13.27 -21.27 11.30
C MET A 22 11.83 -20.75 11.41
N ALA A 23 11.28 -20.62 12.62
CA ALA A 23 9.90 -20.14 12.81
C ALA A 23 9.84 -18.62 12.71
N GLU A 24 10.78 -17.91 13.34
CA GLU A 24 10.84 -16.45 13.33
C GLU A 24 11.09 -15.91 11.90
N ASP A 25 11.99 -16.56 11.16
CA ASP A 25 12.37 -16.19 9.79
C ASP A 25 11.23 -16.35 8.76
N ILE A 26 10.27 -17.25 9.02
CA ILE A 26 9.10 -17.46 8.15
C ILE A 26 7.91 -16.61 8.59
N VAL A 27 7.68 -16.51 9.90
CA VAL A 27 6.52 -15.80 10.46
C VAL A 27 6.60 -14.30 10.19
N VAL A 28 7.78 -13.68 10.30
CA VAL A 28 7.92 -12.22 10.11
C VAL A 28 7.54 -11.78 8.70
N PRO A 29 8.10 -12.34 7.60
CA PRO A 29 7.65 -11.98 6.25
C PRO A 29 6.17 -12.30 6.03
N PHE A 30 5.69 -13.44 6.53
CA PHE A 30 4.30 -13.84 6.37
C PHE A 30 3.33 -12.81 6.98
N VAL A 31 3.60 -12.33 8.19
CA VAL A 31 2.76 -11.32 8.85
C VAL A 31 2.76 -10.00 8.07
N VAL A 32 3.92 -9.56 7.58
CA VAL A 32 4.03 -8.34 6.77
C VAL A 32 3.20 -8.46 5.49
N PHE A 33 3.36 -9.52 4.71
CA PHE A 33 2.60 -9.71 3.47
C PHE A 33 1.12 -9.98 3.72
N ALA A 34 0.76 -10.72 4.78
CA ALA A 34 -0.64 -10.94 5.16
C ALA A 34 -1.32 -9.64 5.56
N SER A 35 -0.63 -8.74 6.28
CA SER A 35 -1.18 -7.43 6.64
C SER A 35 -1.44 -6.55 5.41
N LEU A 36 -0.52 -6.53 4.44
CA LEU A 36 -0.68 -5.83 3.17
C LEU A 36 -1.86 -6.40 2.37
N ALA A 37 -1.93 -7.73 2.26
CA ALA A 37 -3.03 -8.41 1.59
C ALA A 37 -4.38 -8.10 2.27
N ALA A 38 -4.43 -8.08 3.61
CA ALA A 38 -5.63 -7.76 4.36
C ALA A 38 -6.13 -6.34 4.08
N VAL A 39 -5.23 -5.34 4.02
CA VAL A 39 -5.59 -3.96 3.68
C VAL A 39 -6.15 -3.87 2.26
N ILE A 40 -5.49 -4.50 1.29
CA ILE A 40 -5.93 -4.52 -0.11
C ILE A 40 -7.30 -5.20 -0.24
N ILE A 41 -7.43 -6.43 0.26
CA ILE A 41 -8.67 -7.19 0.22
C ILE A 41 -9.80 -6.42 0.89
N SER A 42 -9.55 -5.78 2.04
CA SER A 42 -10.54 -4.96 2.74
C SER A 42 -11.00 -3.80 1.87
N ALA A 43 -10.08 -3.05 1.26
CA ALA A 43 -10.44 -1.94 0.37
C ALA A 43 -11.30 -2.41 -0.81
N PHE A 44 -10.95 -3.51 -1.45
CA PHE A 44 -11.74 -4.10 -2.54
C PHE A 44 -13.11 -4.59 -2.05
N TYR A 45 -13.16 -5.29 -0.92
CA TYR A 45 -14.39 -5.80 -0.33
C TYR A 45 -15.37 -4.67 0.03
N PHE A 46 -14.89 -3.60 0.67
CA PHE A 46 -15.75 -2.46 1.02
C PHE A 46 -16.24 -1.70 -0.22
N ASN A 47 -15.41 -1.55 -1.26
CA ASN A 47 -15.85 -0.95 -2.51
C ASN A 47 -16.90 -1.80 -3.24
N PHE A 48 -16.70 -3.12 -3.28
CA PHE A 48 -17.69 -4.05 -3.82
C PHE A 48 -19.01 -4.00 -3.04
N LYS A 49 -18.95 -3.99 -1.71
CA LYS A 49 -20.13 -3.92 -0.84
C LYS A 49 -20.92 -2.63 -1.03
N LYS A 50 -20.24 -1.47 -1.13
CA LYS A 50 -20.88 -0.17 -1.41
C LYS A 50 -21.67 -0.20 -2.71
N ARG A 51 -21.06 -0.70 -3.79
CA ARG A 51 -21.71 -0.82 -5.10
C ARG A 51 -22.93 -1.74 -5.03
N ARG A 52 -22.81 -2.90 -4.38
CA ARG A 52 -23.93 -3.82 -4.18
C ARG A 52 -25.11 -3.20 -3.46
N VAL A 53 -24.86 -2.49 -2.35
CA VAL A 53 -25.92 -1.83 -1.57
C VAL A 53 -26.70 -0.83 -2.43
N VAL A 54 -26.02 -0.08 -3.29
CA VAL A 54 -26.66 0.86 -4.23
C VAL A 54 -27.52 0.12 -5.25
N TYR A 55 -27.01 -0.94 -5.87
CA TYR A 55 -27.78 -1.74 -6.83
C TYR A 55 -29.01 -2.40 -6.20
N ASP A 56 -28.87 -2.94 -4.99
CA ASP A 56 -29.98 -3.57 -4.26
C ASP A 56 -31.06 -2.53 -3.93
N ALA A 57 -30.68 -1.31 -3.53
CA ALA A 57 -31.62 -0.23 -3.29
C ALA A 57 -32.37 0.20 -4.55
N ILE A 58 -31.68 0.31 -5.70
CA ILE A 58 -32.31 0.61 -7.01
C ILE A 58 -33.31 -0.50 -7.37
N LYS A 59 -32.92 -1.76 -7.21
CA LYS A 59 -33.80 -2.91 -7.50
C LYS A 59 -35.08 -2.87 -6.67
N VAL A 60 -34.96 -2.63 -5.36
CA VAL A 60 -36.12 -2.53 -4.45
C VAL A 60 -37.02 -1.34 -4.81
N ALA A 61 -36.44 -0.21 -5.23
CA ALA A 61 -37.20 0.96 -5.66
C ALA A 61 -38.04 0.63 -6.91
N ILE A 62 -37.46 -0.05 -7.91
CA ILE A 62 -38.16 -0.50 -9.12
C ILE A 62 -39.31 -1.45 -8.76
N GLU A 63 -39.06 -2.45 -7.91
CA GLU A 63 -40.06 -3.44 -7.50
C GLU A 63 -41.27 -2.80 -6.79
N LYS A 64 -41.07 -1.73 -6.02
CA LYS A 64 -42.15 -1.08 -5.23
C LYS A 64 -42.93 -0.01 -5.98
N THR A 65 -42.28 0.72 -6.88
CA THR A 65 -42.89 1.91 -7.54
C THR A 65 -43.17 1.68 -9.02
N GLY A 66 -42.76 0.54 -9.57
CA GLY A 66 -42.98 0.17 -10.98
C GLY A 66 -42.07 0.90 -11.97
N SER A 67 -41.45 2.01 -11.58
CA SER A 67 -40.46 2.73 -12.38
C SER A 67 -39.57 3.60 -11.50
N VAL A 68 -38.31 3.77 -11.88
CA VAL A 68 -37.37 4.73 -11.26
C VAL A 68 -36.91 5.68 -12.35
N ASP A 69 -36.80 6.97 -12.02
CA ASP A 69 -36.26 7.98 -12.93
C ASP A 69 -34.87 7.56 -13.46
N PRO A 70 -34.73 7.30 -14.78
CA PRO A 70 -33.46 6.90 -15.37
C PRO A 70 -32.35 7.91 -15.14
N ALA A 71 -32.66 9.21 -15.09
CA ALA A 71 -31.66 10.26 -14.87
C ALA A 71 -31.08 10.20 -13.45
N LEU A 72 -31.90 9.84 -12.46
CA LEU A 72 -31.46 9.63 -11.07
C LEU A 72 -30.61 8.36 -10.93
N VAL A 73 -30.99 7.28 -11.61
CA VAL A 73 -30.19 6.04 -11.63
C VAL A 73 -28.83 6.30 -12.28
N GLU A 74 -28.80 7.03 -13.39
CA GLU A 74 -27.57 7.40 -14.06
C GLU A 74 -26.67 8.25 -13.16
N THR A 75 -27.21 9.25 -12.45
CA THR A 75 -26.41 10.05 -11.51
C THR A 75 -25.90 9.27 -10.30
N ILE A 76 -26.64 8.26 -9.83
CA ILE A 76 -26.21 7.39 -8.72
C ILE A 76 -25.13 6.41 -9.17
N ILE A 77 -25.24 5.88 -10.40
CA ILE A 77 -24.27 4.91 -10.95
C ILE A 77 -23.03 5.62 -11.49
N ARG A 78 -23.17 6.85 -12.02
CA ARG A 78 -22.06 7.65 -12.53
C ARG A 78 -21.16 8.02 -11.37
N GLU A 79 -20.04 7.32 -11.28
CA GLU A 79 -18.99 7.61 -10.31
C GLU A 79 -18.48 9.03 -10.62
N ASN A 80 -18.82 10.00 -9.78
CA ASN A 80 -18.38 11.39 -9.96
C ASN A 80 -16.90 11.48 -9.60
N VAL A 81 -16.05 11.07 -10.53
CA VAL A 81 -14.61 11.19 -10.41
C VAL A 81 -14.28 12.67 -10.61
N GLY A 82 -14.10 13.40 -9.50
CA GLY A 82 -13.81 14.83 -9.57
C GLY A 82 -12.59 15.14 -10.46
N PRO A 83 -12.51 16.35 -11.03
CA PRO A 83 -11.52 16.70 -12.07
C PRO A 83 -10.05 16.53 -11.64
N TYR A 84 -9.80 16.49 -10.33
CA TYR A 84 -8.47 16.33 -9.73
C TYR A 84 -8.29 14.97 -9.03
N ALA A 85 -9.17 13.99 -9.25
CA ALA A 85 -9.09 12.70 -8.57
C ALA A 85 -7.77 11.98 -8.90
N ASP A 86 -7.38 11.95 -10.17
CA ASP A 86 -6.13 11.32 -10.61
C ASP A 86 -4.92 12.11 -10.14
N LEU A 87 -4.95 13.45 -10.21
CA LEU A 87 -3.89 14.31 -9.70
C LEU A 87 -3.65 14.07 -8.21
N ARG A 88 -4.73 13.99 -7.41
CA ARG A 88 -4.65 13.73 -5.97
C ARG A 88 -4.02 12.36 -5.69
N LYS A 89 -4.47 11.30 -6.37
CA LYS A 89 -3.90 9.95 -6.22
C LYS A 89 -2.42 9.94 -6.60
N GLY A 90 -2.07 10.60 -7.71
CA GLY A 90 -0.70 10.70 -8.20
C GLY A 90 0.25 11.36 -7.21
N ILE A 91 -0.14 12.53 -6.69
CA ILE A 91 0.66 13.28 -5.71
C ILE A 91 0.83 12.49 -4.41
N ILE A 92 -0.22 11.83 -3.91
CA ILE A 92 -0.14 11.02 -2.68
C ILE A 92 0.88 9.88 -2.86
N LEU A 93 0.86 9.20 -4.02
CA LEU A 93 1.76 8.09 -4.30
C LEU A 93 3.22 8.56 -4.46
N ILE A 94 3.45 9.70 -5.12
CA ILE A 94 4.78 10.31 -5.21
C ILE A 94 5.30 10.71 -3.82
N ALA A 95 4.43 11.25 -2.95
CA ALA A 95 4.80 11.59 -1.59
C ALA A 95 5.20 10.35 -0.78
N ILE A 96 4.47 9.23 -0.92
CA ILE A 96 4.81 7.95 -0.28
C ILE A 96 6.17 7.44 -0.79
N ALA A 97 6.41 7.47 -2.10
CA ALA A 97 7.70 7.09 -2.68
C ALA A 97 8.84 7.94 -2.11
N SER A 98 8.64 9.27 -2.06
CA SER A 98 9.62 10.22 -1.51
C SER A 98 9.91 9.96 -0.04
N ALA A 99 8.90 9.54 0.75
CA ALA A 99 9.08 9.17 2.15
C ALA A 99 10.00 7.94 2.32
N PHE A 100 9.87 6.92 1.47
CA PHE A 100 10.78 5.77 1.49
C PHE A 100 12.22 6.16 1.14
N VAL A 101 12.41 7.05 0.16
CA VAL A 101 13.75 7.58 -0.17
C VAL A 101 14.33 8.34 1.02
N ALA A 102 13.56 9.24 1.63
CA ALA A 102 13.98 9.99 2.80
C ALA A 102 14.34 9.07 3.99
N LEU A 103 13.56 8.00 4.20
CA LEU A 103 13.84 6.99 5.21
C LEU A 103 15.17 6.26 4.93
N GLY A 104 15.41 5.85 3.69
CA GLY A 104 16.67 5.21 3.30
C GLY A 104 17.90 6.10 3.50
N LEU A 105 17.76 7.42 3.31
CA LEU A 105 18.81 8.40 3.57
C LEU A 105 19.01 8.73 5.06
N ALA A 106 17.98 8.53 5.88
CA ALA A 106 18.04 8.79 7.33
C ALA A 106 18.69 7.64 8.12
N ILE A 107 18.74 6.43 7.54
CA ILE A 107 19.37 5.27 8.15
C ILE A 107 20.91 5.40 8.04
N PRO A 108 21.68 5.12 9.11
CA PRO A 108 23.14 5.24 9.08
C PRO A 108 23.79 4.40 7.98
N ALA A 109 24.84 4.91 7.34
CA ALA A 109 25.50 4.28 6.20
C ALA A 109 26.14 2.91 6.47
N GLN A 110 26.34 2.53 7.74
CA GLN A 110 26.73 1.16 8.11
C GLN A 110 25.64 0.12 7.75
N GLU A 111 24.38 0.54 7.65
CA GLU A 111 23.28 -0.31 7.20
C GLU A 111 22.94 0.06 5.75
N ASP A 112 23.15 -0.86 4.81
CA ASP A 112 22.82 -0.67 3.40
C ASP A 112 21.29 -0.69 3.19
N ALA A 113 20.65 0.43 3.52
CA ALA A 113 19.20 0.59 3.48
C ALA A 113 18.71 1.35 2.25
N LEU A 114 19.56 2.17 1.62
CA LEU A 114 19.14 3.03 0.52
C LEU A 114 18.70 2.22 -0.71
N GLY A 115 19.45 1.18 -1.09
CA GLY A 115 19.11 0.31 -2.21
C GLY A 115 17.73 -0.34 -2.08
N PRO A 116 17.47 -1.08 -0.99
CA PRO A 116 16.15 -1.66 -0.73
C PRO A 116 15.02 -0.62 -0.66
N MET A 117 15.25 0.53 -0.02
CA MET A 117 14.24 1.60 0.08
C MET A 117 13.91 2.21 -1.28
N LEU A 118 14.90 2.40 -2.17
CA LEU A 118 14.67 2.82 -3.55
C LEU A 118 13.86 1.78 -4.33
N GLY A 119 14.14 0.49 -4.11
CA GLY A 119 13.36 -0.61 -4.66
C GLY A 119 11.88 -0.52 -4.30
N VAL A 120 11.57 -0.36 -3.00
CA VAL A 120 10.18 -0.23 -2.52
C VAL A 120 9.55 1.09 -2.98
N ALA A 121 10.30 2.20 -2.98
CA ALA A 121 9.82 3.51 -3.42
C ALA A 121 9.42 3.55 -4.90
N SER A 122 10.07 2.74 -5.75
CA SER A 122 9.82 2.73 -7.19
C SER A 122 8.37 2.40 -7.55
N PHE A 123 7.73 1.49 -6.79
CA PHE A 123 6.34 1.07 -7.04
C PHE A 123 5.35 2.25 -6.93
N PRO A 124 5.17 2.89 -5.76
CA PRO A 124 4.30 4.05 -5.67
C PRO A 124 4.83 5.23 -6.49
N GLY A 125 6.15 5.37 -6.69
CA GLY A 125 6.74 6.46 -7.47
C GLY A 125 6.29 6.46 -8.93
N PHE A 126 6.44 5.33 -9.62
CA PHE A 126 6.01 5.21 -11.02
C PHE A 126 4.49 5.22 -11.19
N VAL A 127 3.74 4.58 -10.29
CA VAL A 127 2.27 4.62 -10.33
C VAL A 127 1.78 6.05 -10.12
N GLY A 128 2.37 6.77 -9.16
CA GLY A 128 2.04 8.17 -8.90
C GLY A 128 2.36 9.07 -10.08
N PHE A 129 3.54 8.88 -10.68
CA PHE A 129 3.94 9.58 -11.91
C PHE A 129 2.96 9.32 -13.07
N ALA A 130 2.49 8.08 -13.25
CA ALA A 130 1.50 7.74 -14.26
C ALA A 130 0.17 8.47 -14.05
N TYR A 131 -0.34 8.55 -12.82
CA TYR A 131 -1.55 9.32 -12.49
C TYR A 131 -1.41 10.81 -12.79
N VAL A 132 -0.24 11.40 -12.47
CA VAL A 132 0.05 12.80 -12.81
C VAL A 132 0.09 12.98 -14.33
N LEU A 133 0.72 12.05 -15.05
CA LEU A 133 0.78 12.08 -16.51
C LEU A 133 -0.62 11.99 -17.13
N PHE A 134 -1.46 11.05 -16.67
CA PHE A 134 -2.84 10.95 -17.13
C PHE A 134 -3.63 12.23 -16.84
N HIS A 135 -3.39 12.89 -15.71
CA HIS A 135 -4.08 14.16 -15.44
C HIS A 135 -3.80 15.22 -16.51
N PHE A 136 -2.58 15.32 -17.04
CA PHE A 136 -2.24 16.34 -18.05
C PHE A 136 -2.53 15.90 -19.49
N PHE A 137 -2.39 14.61 -19.79
CA PHE A 137 -2.42 14.10 -21.16
C PHE A 137 -3.70 13.35 -21.52
N ALA A 138 -4.52 12.89 -20.55
CA ALA A 138 -5.76 12.22 -20.87
C ALA A 138 -6.81 13.22 -21.41
N PRO A 139 -7.38 12.96 -22.60
CA PRO A 139 -8.52 13.73 -23.09
C PRO A 139 -9.64 13.68 -22.06
N ARG A 140 -10.12 14.85 -21.63
CA ARG A 140 -11.28 14.93 -20.73
C ARG A 140 -12.52 15.03 -21.60
N GLU A 141 -13.35 14.00 -21.60
CA GLU A 141 -14.70 14.14 -22.12
C GLU A 141 -15.40 15.24 -21.31
N PRO A 142 -16.09 16.20 -21.96
CA PRO A 142 -16.81 17.23 -21.25
C PRO A 142 -17.83 16.56 -20.32
N THR A 143 -17.64 16.74 -19.02
CA THR A 143 -18.63 16.40 -18.01
C THR A 143 -19.80 17.37 -18.16
N VAL A 144 -20.73 17.05 -19.07
CA VAL A 144 -22.12 17.53 -19.01
C VAL A 144 -22.82 16.91 -17.80
#